data_AF-A0A2J7RRY0-F1
#
_entry.id   AF-A0A2J7RRY0-F1
#
_cell.length_a   1.000
_cell.length_b   1.000
_cell.length_c   1.000
_cell.angle_alpha   90.00
_cell.angle_beta   90.00
_cell.angle_gamma   90.00
#
_symmetry.space_group_name_H-M   'P 1'
#
loop_
_entity.id
_entity.type
_entity.pdbx_description
1 polymer ?
#
loop_
_entity_poly.entity_id
_entity_poly.type
_entity_poly.pdbx_seq_one_letter_code
_entity_poly.pdbx_strand_id
1 'polypeptide(L)'
;MTEQYEQRYCIKFCQKLGDTQVETIRKIQQAFGHDAMSNSWIKEWYNRFEDGRTSVDSEPRSGRPSTSRNENVIEQVRTLVMEDRCITVRKLANETGVSIGSVHSILTEDLLHHDNAPANSAHLIQTFVTKHNIPVVRQASYSPDMAPCDFWLFPKLIMSLKGT
;
A
#
# COMPACT_ATOMS: atom_id res chain seq x y z
N MET A 1 -10.89 15.47 -10.54
CA MET A 1 -9.75 15.18 -9.64
C MET A 1 -8.69 16.28 -9.67
N THR A 2 -8.46 16.92 -10.83
CA THR A 2 -7.51 18.04 -11.02
C THR A 2 -7.87 19.33 -10.25
N GLU A 3 -9.16 19.69 -10.17
CA GLU A 3 -9.59 20.96 -9.56
C GLU A 3 -9.32 21.06 -8.04
N GLN A 4 -9.38 19.95 -7.29
CA GLN A 4 -9.08 19.99 -5.85
C GLN A 4 -7.59 20.24 -5.57
N TYR A 5 -6.71 19.81 -6.47
CA TYR A 5 -5.28 20.06 -6.34
C TYR A 5 -4.96 21.54 -6.57
N GLU A 6 -5.53 22.12 -7.62
CA GLU A 6 -5.37 23.54 -7.95
C GLU A 6 -5.77 24.45 -6.79
N GLN A 7 -6.92 24.19 -6.17
CA GLN A 7 -7.39 24.97 -5.02
C GLN A 7 -6.45 24.84 -3.81
N ARG A 8 -5.87 23.66 -3.54
CA ARG A 8 -4.89 23.49 -2.45
C ARG A 8 -3.59 24.24 -2.73
N TYR A 9 -3.14 24.31 -3.99
CA TYR A 9 -2.00 25.15 -4.37
C TYR A 9 -2.30 26.64 -4.14
N CYS A 10 -3.51 27.10 -4.47
CA CYS A 10 -3.93 28.48 -4.19
C CYS A 10 -3.97 28.77 -2.68
N ILE A 11 -4.45 27.86 -1.85
CA ILE A 11 -4.42 28.01 -0.39
C ILE A 11 -2.99 28.14 0.13
N LYS A 12 -2.09 27.27 -0.34
CA LYS A 12 -0.67 27.32 0.02
C LYS A 12 -0.02 28.63 -0.43
N PHE A 13 -0.39 29.13 -1.60
CA PHE A 13 0.08 30.42 -2.12
C PHE A 13 -0.39 31.59 -1.23
N CYS A 14 -1.67 31.63 -0.87
CA CYS A 14 -2.22 32.64 0.06
C CYS A 14 -1.52 32.62 1.42
N GLN A 15 -1.28 31.44 1.98
CA GLN A 15 -0.53 31.32 3.24
C GLN A 15 0.89 31.90 3.11
N LYS A 16 1.60 31.64 2.01
CA LYS A 16 2.93 32.19 1.75
C LYS A 16 2.95 33.71 1.53
N LEU A 17 1.84 34.28 1.05
CA LEU A 17 1.67 35.72 0.94
C LEU A 17 1.40 36.40 2.29
N GLY A 18 1.14 35.62 3.35
CA GLY A 18 0.76 36.14 4.66
C GLY A 18 -0.72 36.51 4.76
N ASP A 19 -1.56 36.04 3.83
CA ASP A 19 -3.01 36.22 3.92
C ASP A 19 -3.55 35.48 5.15
N THR A 20 -4.51 36.09 5.83
CA THR A 20 -5.21 35.42 6.93
C THR A 20 -6.10 34.29 6.40
N GLN A 21 -6.49 33.37 7.29
CA GLN A 21 -7.42 32.28 6.97
C GLN A 21 -8.74 32.80 6.37
N VAL A 22 -9.26 33.93 6.87
CA VAL A 22 -10.53 34.54 6.40
C VAL A 22 -10.37 35.09 4.98
N GLU A 23 -9.26 35.76 4.70
CA GLU A 23 -8.96 36.28 3.36
C GLU A 23 -8.76 35.15 2.36
N THR A 24 -8.06 34.09 2.77
CA THR A 24 -7.87 32.89 1.94
C THR A 24 -9.20 32.26 1.55
N ILE A 25 -10.12 32.08 2.50
CA ILE A 25 -11.47 31.56 2.22
C ILE A 25 -12.18 32.44 1.19
N ARG A 26 -12.18 33.76 1.37
CA ARG A 26 -12.82 34.70 0.44
C ARG A 26 -12.22 34.61 -0.96
N LYS A 27 -10.89 34.57 -1.07
CA LYS A 27 -10.18 34.48 -2.36
C LYS A 27 -10.50 33.17 -3.09
N ILE A 28 -10.50 32.04 -2.37
CA ILE A 28 -10.84 30.74 -2.96
C ILE A 28 -12.32 30.69 -3.39
N GLN A 29 -13.24 31.16 -2.55
CA GLN A 29 -14.66 31.22 -2.92
C GLN A 29 -14.91 32.14 -4.13
N GLN A 30 -14.22 33.28 -4.19
CA GLN A 30 -14.35 34.21 -5.31
C GLN A 30 -13.77 33.65 -6.62
N ALA A 31 -12.64 32.93 -6.55
CA ALA A 31 -11.97 32.38 -7.72
C ALA A 31 -12.67 31.13 -8.29
N PHE A 32 -13.17 30.24 -7.42
CA PHE A 32 -13.72 28.95 -7.82
C PHE A 32 -15.24 28.86 -7.73
N GLY A 33 -15.92 29.85 -7.12
CA GLY A 33 -17.38 29.93 -7.10
C GLY A 33 -18.04 28.68 -6.54
N HIS A 34 -18.89 28.03 -7.37
CA HIS A 34 -19.60 26.81 -6.98
C HIS A 34 -18.71 25.57 -6.86
N ASP A 35 -17.54 25.58 -7.50
CA ASP A 35 -16.57 24.48 -7.47
C ASP A 35 -15.60 24.62 -6.29
N ALA A 36 -15.72 25.70 -5.51
CA ALA A 36 -14.87 25.95 -4.37
C ALA A 36 -15.01 24.85 -3.30
N MET A 37 -13.87 24.44 -2.73
CA MET A 37 -13.85 23.59 -1.55
C MET A 37 -14.66 24.23 -0.43
N SER A 38 -15.34 23.39 0.35
CA SER A 38 -16.07 23.88 1.53
C SER A 38 -15.12 24.59 2.50
N ASN A 39 -15.65 25.56 3.25
CA ASN A 39 -14.88 26.34 4.21
C ASN A 39 -14.10 25.49 5.22
N SER A 40 -14.65 24.37 5.69
CA SER A 40 -13.97 23.46 6.61
C SER A 40 -12.69 22.87 5.99
N TRP A 41 -12.79 22.39 4.74
CA TRP A 41 -11.66 21.87 3.99
C TRP A 41 -10.59 22.95 3.72
N ILE A 42 -10.99 24.17 3.39
CA ILE A 42 -10.04 25.28 3.18
C ILE A 42 -9.28 25.58 4.48
N LYS A 43 -9.99 25.65 5.61
CA LYS A 43 -9.39 25.89 6.93
C LYS A 43 -8.41 24.79 7.32
N GLU A 44 -8.80 23.53 7.12
CA GLU A 44 -7.95 22.38 7.45
C GLU A 44 -6.66 22.38 6.63
N TRP A 45 -6.72 22.66 5.32
CA TRP A 45 -5.52 22.79 4.49
C TRP A 45 -4.67 24.00 4.88
N TYR A 46 -5.29 25.14 5.18
CA TYR A 46 -4.57 26.33 5.64
C TYR A 46 -3.76 26.02 6.91
N ASN A 47 -4.39 25.42 7.92
CA ASN A 47 -3.72 25.05 9.17
C ASN A 47 -2.60 24.03 8.94
N ARG A 48 -2.81 23.04 8.07
CA ARG A 48 -1.76 22.08 7.70
C ARG A 48 -0.52 22.76 7.11
N PHE A 49 -0.71 23.80 6.29
CA PHE A 49 0.41 24.57 5.74
C PHE A 49 1.05 25.49 6.78
N GLU A 50 0.27 26.05 7.70
CA GLU A 50 0.75 26.82 8.85
C GLU A 50 1.63 25.96 9.78
N ASP A 51 1.25 24.69 10.00
CA ASP A 51 2.01 23.69 10.76
C ASP A 51 3.29 23.19 10.04
N GLY A 52 3.64 23.78 8.89
CA GLY A 52 4.90 23.52 8.18
C GLY A 52 4.84 22.41 7.13
N ARG A 53 3.67 21.85 6.81
CA ARG A 53 3.52 20.89 5.70
C ARG A 53 3.86 21.55 4.37
N THR A 54 4.68 20.91 3.54
CA THR A 54 5.01 21.41 2.19
C THR A 54 4.31 20.65 1.06
N SER A 55 3.81 19.44 1.31
CA SER A 55 3.12 18.64 0.28
C SER A 55 1.63 18.99 0.16
N VAL A 56 1.17 19.10 -1.09
CA VAL A 56 -0.24 19.30 -1.49
C VAL A 56 -0.98 17.96 -1.64
N ASP A 57 -0.22 16.86 -1.71
CA ASP A 57 -0.78 15.52 -1.84
C ASP A 57 -1.52 15.11 -0.58
N SER A 58 -2.60 14.37 -0.80
CA SER A 58 -3.24 13.62 0.26
C SER A 58 -2.25 12.59 0.80
N GLU A 59 -2.12 12.51 2.12
CA GLU A 59 -1.36 11.44 2.75
C GLU A 59 -1.94 10.07 2.37
N PRO A 60 -1.10 9.03 2.32
CA PRO A 60 -1.59 7.67 2.24
C PRO A 60 -2.64 7.48 3.33
N ARG A 61 -3.85 7.10 2.95
CA ARG A 61 -4.88 6.79 3.93
C ARG A 61 -4.34 5.67 4.81
N SER A 62 -4.29 5.89 6.12
CA SER A 62 -4.19 4.80 7.07
C SER A 62 -5.44 3.95 6.87
N GLY A 63 -5.28 2.84 6.14
CA GLY A 63 -6.31 1.83 6.05
C GLY A 63 -6.64 1.32 7.46
N ARG A 64 -7.80 0.67 7.60
CA ARG A 64 -8.11 -0.06 8.83
C ARG A 64 -6.95 -1.05 9.10
N PRO A 65 -6.27 -0.99 10.25
CA PRO A 65 -5.33 -2.02 10.63
C PRO A 65 -6.08 -3.36 10.60
N SER A 66 -5.65 -4.29 9.75
CA SER A 66 -6.30 -5.60 9.73
C SER A 66 -5.94 -6.29 11.03
N THR A 67 -6.92 -6.52 11.90
CA THR A 67 -6.72 -7.23 13.18
C THR A 67 -6.20 -8.66 12.97
N SER A 68 -6.31 -9.21 11.76
CA SER A 68 -5.79 -10.51 11.36
C SER A 68 -4.36 -10.50 10.81
N ARG A 69 -3.77 -9.33 10.48
CA ARG A 69 -2.42 -9.19 9.91
C ARG A 69 -1.53 -8.42 10.89
N ASN A 70 -1.34 -9.00 12.07
CA ASN A 70 -0.40 -8.47 13.05
C ASN A 70 1.00 -9.04 12.79
N GLU A 71 2.05 -8.30 13.17
CA GLU A 71 3.44 -8.72 12.99
C GLU A 71 3.73 -10.11 13.56
N ASN A 72 3.16 -10.42 14.74
CA ASN A 72 3.28 -11.74 15.37
C ASN A 72 2.70 -12.85 14.48
N VAL A 73 1.53 -12.63 13.89
CA VAL A 73 0.87 -13.60 13.00
C VAL A 73 1.68 -13.79 11.72
N ILE A 74 2.24 -12.71 11.18
CA ILE A 74 3.11 -12.76 9.99
C ILE A 74 4.34 -13.61 10.27
N GLU A 75 5.01 -13.41 11.40
CA GLU A 75 6.21 -14.16 11.76
C GLU A 75 5.89 -15.63 12.13
N GLN A 76 4.72 -15.90 12.70
CA GLN A 76 4.22 -17.27 12.91
C GLN A 76 3.99 -17.99 11.57
N VAL A 77 3.27 -17.37 10.63
CA VAL A 77 3.09 -17.93 9.27
C VAL A 77 4.43 -18.16 8.60
N ARG A 78 5.35 -17.19 8.70
CA ARG A 78 6.70 -17.30 8.13
C ARG A 78 7.45 -18.50 8.69
N THR A 79 7.42 -18.69 10.00
CA THR A 79 8.09 -19.81 10.67
C THR A 79 7.55 -21.14 10.19
N LEU A 80 6.23 -21.32 10.16
CA LEU A 80 5.58 -22.56 9.72
C LEU A 80 5.90 -22.91 8.25
N VAL A 81 5.93 -21.90 7.37
CA VAL A 81 6.31 -22.10 5.96
C VAL A 81 7.80 -22.44 5.81
N MET A 82 8.66 -21.89 6.67
CA MET A 82 10.09 -22.19 6.66
C MET A 82 10.38 -23.61 7.20
N GLU A 83 9.59 -24.09 8.15
CA GLU A 83 9.67 -25.45 8.70
C GLU A 83 9.13 -26.50 7.71
N ASP A 84 7.95 -26.29 7.14
CA ASP A 84 7.32 -27.15 6.14
C ASP A 84 6.96 -26.35 4.89
N ARG A 85 7.85 -26.41 3.89
CA ARG A 85 7.68 -25.67 2.63
C ARG A 85 6.53 -26.20 1.76
N CYS A 86 5.96 -27.36 2.07
CA CYS A 86 4.80 -27.94 1.38
C CYS A 86 3.49 -27.72 2.17
N ILE A 87 3.52 -26.90 3.22
CA ILE A 87 2.34 -26.66 4.05
C ILE A 87 1.22 -26.00 3.25
N THR A 88 0.00 -26.53 3.39
CA THR A 88 -1.17 -25.97 2.70
C THR A 88 -1.71 -24.74 3.44
N VAL A 89 -2.30 -23.80 2.69
CA VAL A 89 -2.95 -22.59 3.26
C VAL A 89 -4.01 -22.97 4.31
N ARG A 90 -4.71 -24.09 4.12
CA ARG A 90 -5.70 -24.61 5.07
C ARG A 90 -5.05 -25.06 6.37
N LYS A 91 -3.90 -25.74 6.31
CA LYS A 91 -3.13 -26.16 7.50
C LYS A 91 -2.57 -24.94 8.24
N LEU A 92 -2.00 -23.98 7.52
CA LEU A 92 -1.55 -22.69 8.08
C LEU A 92 -2.68 -21.93 8.79
N ALA A 93 -3.86 -21.84 8.18
CA ALA A 93 -5.02 -21.18 8.79
C ALA A 93 -5.45 -21.85 10.10
N ASN A 94 -5.42 -23.18 10.14
CA ASN A 94 -5.74 -23.95 11.34
C ASN A 94 -4.69 -23.76 12.44
N GLU A 95 -3.40 -23.75 12.10
CA GLU A 95 -2.30 -23.62 13.05
C GLU A 95 -2.16 -22.21 13.61
N THR A 96 -2.42 -21.19 12.79
CA THR A 96 -2.32 -19.77 13.19
C THR A 96 -3.63 -19.20 13.74
N GLY A 97 -4.75 -19.92 13.59
CA GLY A 97 -6.08 -19.47 14.02
C GLY A 97 -6.63 -18.31 13.19
N VAL A 98 -6.05 -18.04 12.02
CA VAL A 98 -6.42 -16.94 11.13
C VAL A 98 -7.27 -17.47 9.97
N SER A 99 -8.19 -16.66 9.46
CA SER A 99 -8.94 -17.02 8.25
C SER A 99 -8.01 -17.33 7.06
N ILE A 100 -8.41 -18.31 6.25
CA ILE A 100 -7.70 -18.71 5.01
C ILE A 100 -7.39 -17.50 4.11
N GLY A 101 -8.34 -16.58 3.97
CA GLY A 101 -8.15 -15.37 3.17
C GLY A 101 -7.07 -14.44 3.73
N SER A 102 -6.96 -14.32 5.05
CA SER A 102 -5.89 -13.54 5.67
C SER A 102 -4.53 -14.22 5.53
N VAL A 103 -4.45 -15.55 5.64
CA VAL A 103 -3.20 -16.29 5.35
C VAL A 103 -2.77 -16.08 3.91
N HIS A 104 -3.70 -16.11 2.96
CA HIS A 104 -3.43 -15.80 1.56
C HIS A 104 -2.89 -14.37 1.39
N SER A 105 -3.52 -13.38 2.02
CA SER A 105 -3.00 -12.00 2.03
C SER A 105 -1.60 -11.90 2.64
N ILE A 106 -1.30 -12.61 3.74
CA ILE A 106 0.02 -12.59 4.36
C ILE A 106 1.09 -13.18 3.42
N LEU A 107 0.81 -14.33 2.82
CA LEU A 107 1.74 -14.98 1.89
C LEU A 107 2.00 -14.15 0.62
N THR A 108 1.00 -13.43 0.13
CA THR A 108 1.07 -12.65 -1.11
C THR A 108 1.59 -11.24 -0.93
N GLU A 109 1.18 -10.58 0.14
CA GLU A 109 1.44 -9.16 0.36
C GLU A 109 2.58 -8.88 1.32
N ASP A 110 2.82 -9.78 2.29
CA ASP A 110 3.77 -9.57 3.39
C ASP A 110 5.03 -10.45 3.29
N LEU A 111 4.95 -11.66 2.71
CA LEU A 111 6.07 -12.63 2.66
C LEU A 111 6.52 -13.05 1.25
N LEU A 112 5.80 -12.59 0.21
CA LEU A 112 6.05 -12.88 -1.20
C LEU A 112 6.45 -14.34 -1.47
N HIS A 113 5.56 -15.28 -1.18
CA HIS A 113 5.74 -16.70 -1.45
C HIS A 113 5.29 -17.03 -2.88
N HIS A 114 6.23 -17.30 -3.78
CA HIS A 114 5.97 -17.62 -5.19
C HIS A 114 6.64 -18.93 -5.61
N ASP A 115 6.13 -19.49 -6.70
CA ASP A 115 6.72 -20.68 -7.29
C ASP A 115 8.09 -20.40 -7.92
N ASN A 116 8.90 -21.44 -8.06
CA ASN A 116 10.20 -21.37 -8.73
C ASN A 116 10.07 -21.29 -10.27
N ALA A 117 8.96 -20.79 -10.80
CA ALA A 117 8.77 -20.64 -12.24
C ALA A 117 9.92 -19.81 -12.85
N PRO A 118 10.29 -20.04 -14.12
CA PRO A 118 11.38 -19.31 -14.77
C PRO A 118 11.22 -17.79 -14.72
N ALA A 119 9.98 -17.30 -14.76
CA ALA A 119 9.66 -15.88 -14.63
C ALA A 119 10.00 -15.31 -13.24
N ASN A 120 9.76 -16.09 -12.18
CA ASN A 120 9.93 -15.66 -10.78
C ASN A 120 11.35 -15.92 -10.23
N SER A 121 12.06 -16.88 -10.83
CA SER A 121 13.46 -17.19 -10.52
C SER A 121 14.45 -16.39 -11.37
N ALA A 122 13.97 -15.59 -12.34
CA ALA A 122 14.81 -14.77 -13.21
C ALA A 122 15.70 -13.79 -12.42
N HIS A 123 16.93 -13.58 -12.90
CA HIS A 123 17.92 -12.72 -12.24
C HIS A 123 17.40 -11.28 -12.06
N LEU A 124 16.64 -10.76 -13.02
CA LEU A 124 16.00 -9.43 -12.94
C LEU A 124 15.01 -9.32 -11.77
N ILE A 125 14.26 -10.38 -11.49
CA ILE A 125 13.30 -10.40 -10.38
C ILE A 125 14.03 -10.56 -9.05
N GLN A 126 15.03 -11.46 -8.97
CA GLN A 126 15.83 -11.62 -7.75
C GLN A 126 16.58 -10.34 -7.35
N THR A 127 17.14 -9.63 -8.34
CA THR A 127 17.82 -8.35 -8.10
C THR A 127 16.85 -7.26 -7.67
N PHE A 128 15.66 -7.18 -8.28
CA PHE A 128 14.61 -6.23 -7.88
C PHE A 128 14.15 -6.48 -6.44
N VAL A 129 13.81 -7.72 -6.11
CA VAL A 129 13.40 -8.14 -4.76
C VAL A 129 14.44 -7.76 -3.72
N THR A 130 15.70 -8.10 -3.98
CA THR A 130 16.81 -7.84 -3.04
C THR A 130 17.03 -6.34 -2.87
N LYS A 131 16.94 -5.57 -3.97
CA LYS A 131 17.09 -4.10 -3.95
C LYS A 131 15.99 -3.40 -3.16
N HIS A 132 14.77 -3.94 -3.17
CA HIS A 132 13.61 -3.37 -2.47
C HIS A 132 13.39 -3.95 -1.07
N ASN A 133 14.32 -4.79 -0.58
CA ASN A 133 14.24 -5.45 0.72
C ASN A 133 12.92 -6.20 0.96
N ILE A 134 12.38 -6.79 -0.11
CA ILE A 134 11.12 -7.53 -0.07
C ILE A 134 11.42 -8.90 0.56
N PRO A 135 10.76 -9.29 1.66
CA PRO A 135 10.93 -10.62 2.23
C PRO A 135 10.38 -11.65 1.24
N VAL A 136 11.22 -12.62 0.86
CA VAL A 136 10.86 -13.70 -0.09
C VAL A 136 11.11 -15.05 0.55
N VAL A 137 10.09 -15.90 0.51
CA VAL A 137 10.18 -17.29 0.95
C VAL A 137 10.43 -18.19 -0.26
N ARG A 138 11.69 -18.62 -0.44
CA ARG A 138 12.14 -19.44 -1.58
C ARG A 138 11.62 -20.88 -1.48
N GLN A 139 11.08 -21.42 -2.56
CA GLN A 139 10.66 -22.82 -2.65
C GLN A 139 11.82 -23.77 -2.99
N ALA A 140 11.65 -25.06 -2.72
CA ALA A 140 12.58 -26.09 -3.19
C ALA A 140 12.38 -26.40 -4.69
N SER A 141 13.42 -26.87 -5.38
CA SER A 141 13.34 -27.23 -6.80
C SER A 141 12.41 -28.43 -6.99
N TYR A 142 11.33 -28.25 -7.77
CA TYR A 142 10.32 -29.26 -8.12
C TYR A 142 9.63 -29.96 -6.93
N SER A 143 8.43 -29.49 -6.57
CA SER A 143 7.50 -30.21 -5.70
C SER A 143 6.27 -30.62 -6.54
N PRO A 144 6.08 -31.91 -6.88
CA PRO A 144 5.06 -32.36 -7.84
C PRO A 144 3.61 -32.28 -7.31
N ASP A 145 3.42 -31.99 -6.03
CA ASP A 145 2.10 -31.97 -5.39
C ASP A 145 1.46 -30.59 -5.32
N MET A 146 2.16 -29.55 -5.79
CA MET A 146 1.59 -28.21 -6.00
C MET A 146 1.21 -28.05 -7.46
N ALA A 147 -0.08 -28.19 -7.76
CA ALA A 147 -0.61 -27.79 -9.05
C ALA A 147 -0.37 -26.28 -9.27
N PRO A 148 0.08 -25.82 -10.46
CA PRO A 148 0.39 -24.41 -10.74
C PRO A 148 -0.81 -23.44 -10.70
N CYS A 149 -2.00 -23.91 -10.31
CA CYS A 149 -3.27 -23.26 -10.62
C CYS A 149 -3.93 -22.54 -9.42
N ASP A 150 -3.61 -22.88 -8.18
CA ASP A 150 -4.41 -22.41 -7.02
C ASP A 150 -4.04 -21.03 -6.52
N PHE A 151 -3.02 -20.42 -7.11
CA PHE A 151 -2.30 -19.36 -6.44
C PHE A 151 -2.63 -17.97 -6.98
N TRP A 152 -2.96 -17.77 -8.28
CA TRP A 152 -3.29 -16.45 -8.86
C TRP A 152 -2.55 -15.26 -8.19
N LEU A 153 -1.25 -15.45 -7.94
CA LEU A 153 -0.50 -14.77 -6.87
C LEU A 153 -0.05 -13.35 -7.25
N PHE A 154 -0.68 -12.70 -8.24
CA PHE A 154 -0.03 -11.52 -8.85
C PHE A 154 -0.95 -10.35 -9.22
N PRO A 155 -1.46 -9.59 -8.25
CA PRO A 155 -1.84 -8.20 -8.48
C PRO A 155 -0.66 -7.24 -8.29
N LYS A 156 0.06 -7.30 -7.15
CA LYS A 156 1.07 -6.28 -6.78
C LYS A 156 2.31 -6.28 -7.67
N LEU A 157 2.85 -7.47 -8.01
CA LEU A 157 4.03 -7.57 -8.87
C LEU A 157 3.75 -7.05 -10.29
N ILE A 158 2.54 -7.33 -10.81
CA ILE A 158 2.09 -6.85 -12.13
C ILE A 158 1.84 -5.34 -12.10
N MET A 159 1.31 -4.78 -11.00
CA MET A 159 1.10 -3.33 -10.88
C MET A 159 2.41 -2.54 -10.93
N SER A 160 3.50 -3.04 -10.35
CA SER A 160 4.82 -2.38 -10.41
C SER A 160 5.55 -2.59 -11.73
N LEU A 161 5.20 -3.62 -12.50
CA LEU A 161 5.80 -3.94 -13.81
C LEU A 161 5.02 -3.38 -15.00
N LYS A 162 3.72 -3.05 -14.82
CA LYS A 162 2.97 -2.22 -15.76
C LYS A 162 3.51 -0.80 -15.63
N GLY A 163 4.48 -0.46 -16.49
CA GLY A 163 4.93 0.92 -16.65
C GLY A 163 3.75 1.88 -16.81
N THR A 164 3.96 3.12 -16.35
CA THR A 164 3.00 4.24 -16.43
C THR A 164 2.49 4.48 -17.84
#